data_AF-A0A4V1UVB2-F1
#
_entry.id   AF-A0A4V1UVB2-F1
#
_cell.length_a   1.000
_cell.length_b   1.000
_cell.length_c   1.000
_cell.angle_alpha   90.00
_cell.angle_beta   90.00
_cell.angle_gamma   90.00
#
_symmetry.space_group_name_H-M   'P 1'
#
loop_
_entity.id
_entity.type
_entity.pdbx_description
1 polymer ?
#
loop_
_entity_poly.entity_id
_entity_poly.type
_entity_poly.pdbx_seq_one_letter_code
_entity_poly.pdbx_strand_id
1 'polypeptide(L)'
;LKSERRGDWDDHPEDGRTYYLGSQKSPVRTRLYDKGRQPEYRHLGRPDWCRLEVQVRPAKEAKTEFASLGPLEFWAASTWSRDLAGRVLAEHLDPHPAGTIWRKTGLEHRFHVLCKQYGATFLELYAELGSWECVGLTIKEKLSDFREGKRH
;
A
#
# COMPACT_ATOMS: atom_id res chain seq x y z
N LEU A 1 -8.24 20.28 13.69
CA LEU A 1 -8.73 18.90 13.49
C LEU A 1 -9.19 18.37 14.85
N LYS A 2 -10.36 17.72 14.96
CA LYS A 2 -10.78 17.13 16.25
C LYS A 2 -10.00 15.83 16.49
N SER A 3 -9.56 15.61 17.73
CA SER A 3 -8.89 14.37 18.16
C SER A 3 -9.61 13.76 19.36
N GLU A 4 -9.55 12.45 19.49
CA GLU A 4 -10.19 11.69 20.57
C GLU A 4 -9.27 10.52 20.96
N ARG A 5 -9.06 10.34 22.27
CA ARG A 5 -8.34 9.19 22.86
C ARG A 5 -9.36 8.22 23.43
N ARG A 6 -9.19 6.94 23.13
CA ARG A 6 -9.99 5.84 23.68
C ARG A 6 -9.07 4.78 24.29
N GLY A 7 -9.51 4.17 25.37
CA GLY A 7 -8.71 3.27 26.21
C GLY A 7 -8.13 4.01 27.41
N ASP A 8 -7.50 3.26 28.30
CA ASP A 8 -6.76 3.80 29.43
C ASP A 8 -5.31 4.05 28.98
N TRP A 9 -4.91 5.31 28.96
CA TRP A 9 -3.59 5.71 28.47
C TRP A 9 -2.56 5.83 29.58
N ASP A 10 -3.03 6.01 30.81
CA ASP A 10 -2.23 6.44 31.95
C ASP A 10 -2.07 5.29 32.96
N ASP A 11 -3.15 4.58 33.29
CA ASP A 11 -3.14 3.54 34.33
C ASP A 11 -3.00 2.12 33.74
N HIS A 12 -3.60 1.86 32.57
CA HIS A 12 -3.61 0.52 31.92
C HIS A 12 -3.30 0.54 30.41
N PRO A 13 -2.13 1.06 29.99
CA PRO A 13 -1.75 1.10 28.58
C PRO A 13 -1.64 -0.31 27.94
N GLU A 14 -1.43 -1.35 28.75
CA GLU A 14 -1.32 -2.74 28.32
C GLU A 14 -2.60 -3.33 27.71
N ASP A 15 -3.76 -2.76 28.03
CA ASP A 15 -5.05 -3.17 27.47
C ASP A 15 -5.29 -2.64 26.05
N GLY A 16 -4.38 -1.78 25.59
CA GLY A 16 -4.36 -1.25 24.24
C GLY A 16 -5.12 0.06 24.11
N ARG A 17 -4.55 0.96 23.30
CA ARG A 17 -5.04 2.32 23.14
C ARG A 17 -5.47 2.56 21.70
N THR A 18 -6.39 3.51 21.53
CA THR A 18 -6.80 3.97 20.20
C THR A 18 -6.88 5.48 20.17
N TYR A 19 -6.24 6.07 19.16
CA TYR A 19 -6.29 7.49 18.86
C TYR A 19 -7.07 7.72 17.57
N TYR A 20 -8.10 8.56 17.66
CA TYR A 20 -8.92 8.96 16.54
C TYR A 20 -8.58 10.40 16.13
N LEU A 21 -8.43 10.61 14.83
CA LEU A 21 -8.25 11.93 14.21
C LEU A 21 -9.38 12.18 13.23
N GLY A 22 -10.10 13.29 13.41
CA GLY A 22 -11.32 13.61 12.69
C GLY A 22 -12.58 13.13 13.43
N SER A 23 -13.71 13.80 13.15
CA SER A 23 -15.00 13.42 13.72
C SER A 23 -15.49 12.06 13.18
N GLN A 24 -16.25 11.31 13.99
CA GLN A 24 -16.92 10.09 13.56
C GLN A 24 -17.82 10.29 12.33
N LYS A 25 -18.48 11.45 12.22
CA LYS A 25 -19.37 11.82 11.10
C LYS A 25 -18.63 12.46 9.92
N SER A 26 -17.32 12.69 10.03
CA SER A 26 -16.52 13.30 8.98
C SER A 26 -16.41 12.39 7.75
N PRO A 27 -16.33 12.96 6.53
CA PRO A 27 -15.97 12.24 5.33
C PRO A 27 -14.61 11.53 5.44
N VAL A 28 -13.64 12.11 6.16
CA VAL A 28 -12.32 11.51 6.39
C VAL A 28 -12.04 11.42 7.89
N ARG A 29 -11.63 10.24 8.36
CA ARG A 29 -11.23 9.96 9.75
C ARG A 29 -10.07 8.96 9.77
N THR A 30 -9.12 9.12 10.68
CA THR A 30 -8.02 8.18 10.88
C THR A 30 -8.07 7.52 12.26
N ARG A 31 -7.57 6.29 12.35
CA ARG A 31 -7.45 5.50 13.58
C ARG A 31 -6.01 5.02 13.72
N LEU A 32 -5.36 5.33 14.82
CA LEU A 32 -4.10 4.71 15.23
C LEU A 32 -4.37 3.86 16.47
N TYR A 33 -4.05 2.57 16.44
CA TYR A 33 -4.35 1.70 17.58
C TYR A 33 -3.36 0.56 17.75
N ASP A 34 -3.28 0.06 18.99
CA ASP A 34 -2.41 -1.05 19.39
C ASP A 34 -3.03 -2.39 18.95
N LYS A 35 -2.86 -2.71 17.66
CA LYS A 35 -3.40 -3.92 17.03
C LYS A 35 -3.01 -5.20 17.76
N GLY A 36 -1.78 -5.26 18.26
CA GLY A 36 -1.24 -6.40 18.99
C GLY A 36 -1.87 -6.66 20.36
N ARG A 37 -2.50 -5.64 20.95
CA ARG A 37 -3.16 -5.74 22.26
C ARG A 37 -4.59 -6.22 22.18
N GLN A 38 -5.17 -6.27 20.98
CA GLN A 38 -6.52 -6.79 20.76
C GLN A 38 -6.61 -8.28 21.12
N PRO A 39 -7.69 -8.72 21.79
CA PRO A 39 -7.84 -10.10 22.24
C PRO A 39 -7.59 -11.13 21.15
N GLU A 40 -8.02 -10.84 19.91
CA GLU A 40 -7.88 -11.77 18.78
C GLU A 40 -6.43 -11.94 18.31
N TYR A 41 -5.52 -11.01 18.66
CA TYR A 41 -4.13 -10.99 18.19
C TYR A 41 -3.11 -11.19 19.30
N ARG A 42 -3.52 -11.21 20.58
CA ARG A 42 -2.62 -11.43 21.73
C ARG A 42 -1.80 -12.71 21.61
N HIS A 43 -2.38 -13.77 21.06
CA HIS A 43 -1.72 -15.06 20.87
C HIS A 43 -0.48 -14.98 19.94
N LEU A 44 -0.36 -13.93 19.13
CA LEU A 44 0.79 -13.71 18.25
C LEU A 44 2.02 -13.15 19.00
N GLY A 45 1.86 -12.73 20.26
CA GLY A 45 2.97 -12.24 21.08
C GLY A 45 3.60 -10.96 20.55
N ARG A 46 2.84 -10.10 19.85
CA ARG A 46 3.32 -8.85 19.23
C ARG A 46 2.68 -7.62 19.88
N PRO A 47 2.96 -7.30 21.15
CA PRO A 47 2.29 -6.22 21.88
C PRO A 47 2.51 -4.83 21.27
N ASP A 48 3.61 -4.61 20.56
CA ASP A 48 3.98 -3.33 19.93
C ASP A 48 3.43 -3.17 18.51
N TRP A 49 2.64 -4.13 18.04
CA TRP A 49 2.04 -4.03 16.72
C TRP A 49 0.98 -2.92 16.71
N CYS A 50 1.30 -1.80 16.08
CA CYS A 50 0.38 -0.71 15.84
C CYS A 50 -0.21 -0.76 14.42
N ARG A 51 -1.39 -0.16 14.24
CA ARG A 51 -1.99 0.03 12.93
C ARG A 51 -2.56 1.42 12.77
N LEU A 52 -2.21 2.06 11.67
CA LEU A 52 -2.76 3.32 11.22
C LEU A 52 -3.71 3.07 10.04
N GLU A 53 -4.97 3.48 10.17
CA GLU A 53 -6.00 3.29 9.14
C GLU A 53 -6.67 4.61 8.79
N VAL A 54 -6.79 4.91 7.49
CA VAL A 54 -7.67 5.98 7.00
C VAL A 54 -9.03 5.40 6.62
N GLN A 55 -10.08 6.09 7.03
CA GLN A 55 -11.45 5.83 6.64
C GLN A 55 -11.95 7.01 5.83
N VAL A 56 -12.41 6.74 4.60
CA VAL A 56 -13.00 7.74 3.70
C VAL A 56 -14.44 7.35 3.38
N ARG A 57 -15.35 8.32 3.44
CA ARG A 57 -16.77 8.20 3.11
C ARG A 57 -17.09 9.15 1.96
N PRO A 58 -16.78 8.77 0.70
CA PRO A 58 -17.09 9.61 -0.45
C PRO A 58 -18.61 9.76 -0.60
N ALA A 59 -19.04 10.95 -1.02
CA ALA A 59 -20.45 11.29 -1.22
C ALA A 59 -20.69 11.69 -2.67
N LYS A 60 -21.92 11.48 -3.14
CA LYS A 60 -22.39 11.87 -4.48
C LYS A 60 -21.44 11.39 -5.60
N GLU A 61 -21.00 12.28 -6.48
CA GLU A 61 -20.20 12.01 -7.67
C GLU A 61 -18.79 11.48 -7.31
N ALA A 62 -18.27 11.84 -6.13
CA ALA A 62 -16.96 11.36 -5.67
C ALA A 62 -16.93 9.84 -5.42
N LYS A 63 -18.07 9.16 -5.28
CA LYS A 63 -18.10 7.70 -5.11
C LYS A 63 -17.51 6.98 -6.32
N THR A 64 -17.77 7.47 -7.53
CA THR A 64 -17.29 6.86 -8.77
C THR A 64 -15.77 7.03 -8.91
N GLU A 65 -15.25 8.20 -8.56
CA GLU A 65 -13.81 8.46 -8.55
C GLU A 65 -13.11 7.60 -7.49
N PHE A 66 -13.61 7.57 -6.26
CA PHE A 66 -13.00 6.80 -5.17
C PHE A 66 -13.07 5.28 -5.37
N ALA A 67 -13.99 4.79 -6.20
CA ALA A 67 -14.10 3.36 -6.51
C ALA A 67 -12.94 2.86 -7.40
N SER A 68 -12.28 3.74 -8.15
CA SER A 68 -11.15 3.37 -9.02
C SER A 68 -9.78 3.59 -8.37
N LEU A 69 -9.73 4.20 -7.19
CA LEU A 69 -8.49 4.51 -6.48
C LEU A 69 -7.86 3.28 -5.82
N GLY A 70 -6.53 3.22 -5.86
CA GLY A 70 -5.73 2.27 -5.10
C GLY A 70 -5.63 2.63 -3.61
N PRO A 71 -5.23 1.69 -2.74
CA PRO A 71 -5.24 1.88 -1.28
C PRO A 71 -4.43 3.08 -0.78
N LEU A 72 -3.28 3.39 -1.42
CA LEU A 72 -2.46 4.54 -1.02
C LEU A 72 -3.11 5.88 -1.39
N GLU A 73 -3.89 5.91 -2.45
CA GLU A 73 -4.54 7.14 -2.95
C GLU A 73 -5.67 7.59 -2.02
N PHE A 74 -6.24 6.70 -1.21
CA PHE A 74 -7.22 7.05 -0.17
C PHE A 74 -6.66 8.01 0.89
N TRP A 75 -5.35 7.99 1.13
CA TRP A 75 -4.71 8.95 2.05
C TRP A 75 -4.76 10.38 1.51
N ALA A 76 -4.90 10.56 0.20
CA ALA A 76 -5.01 11.85 -0.44
C ALA A 76 -6.41 12.49 -0.35
N ALA A 77 -7.38 11.83 0.30
CA ALA A 77 -8.76 12.29 0.44
C ALA A 77 -8.93 13.61 1.21
N SER A 78 -7.93 14.01 1.99
CA SER A 78 -7.86 15.34 2.60
C SER A 78 -6.41 15.79 2.72
N THR A 79 -6.19 17.11 2.82
CA THR A 79 -4.84 17.69 2.95
C THR A 79 -4.11 17.13 4.17
N TRP A 80 -4.79 17.01 5.32
CA TRP A 80 -4.15 16.54 6.54
C TRP A 80 -3.90 15.03 6.55
N SER A 81 -4.76 14.22 5.93
CA SER A 81 -4.53 12.77 5.82
C SER A 81 -3.38 12.48 4.86
N ARG A 82 -3.20 13.33 3.84
CA ARG A 82 -2.05 13.27 2.93
C ARG A 82 -0.76 13.63 3.65
N ASP A 83 -0.76 14.71 4.43
CA ASP A 83 0.40 15.10 5.25
C ASP A 83 0.77 14.02 6.27
N LEU A 84 -0.22 13.44 6.95
CA LEU A 84 -0.03 12.34 7.88
C LEU A 84 0.59 11.11 7.19
N ALA A 85 0.07 10.72 6.02
CA ALA A 85 0.65 9.64 5.23
C ALA A 85 2.06 9.98 4.75
N GLY A 86 2.32 11.24 4.37
CA GLY A 86 3.66 11.71 4.03
C GLY A 86 4.65 11.51 5.18
N ARG A 87 4.26 11.79 6.42
CA ARG A 87 5.13 11.61 7.59
C ARG A 87 5.34 10.13 7.94
N VAL A 88 4.27 9.34 7.96
CA VAL A 88 4.32 7.94 8.43
C VAL A 88 4.82 6.99 7.35
N LEU A 89 4.45 7.20 6.09
CA LEU A 89 4.87 6.33 4.99
C LEU A 89 6.23 6.75 4.41
N ALA A 90 6.68 8.00 4.57
CA ALA A 90 8.07 8.34 4.21
C ALA A 90 9.09 7.61 5.10
N GLU A 91 8.75 7.28 6.35
CA GLU A 91 9.59 6.41 7.19
C GLU A 91 9.60 4.94 6.72
N HIS A 92 8.65 4.55 5.86
CA HIS A 92 8.54 3.21 5.27
C HIS A 92 8.91 3.16 3.77
N LEU A 93 9.27 4.29 3.18
CA LEU A 93 9.80 4.41 1.82
C LEU A 93 11.27 4.76 1.94
N ASP A 94 12.16 3.91 1.44
CA ASP A 94 13.57 4.27 1.32
C ASP A 94 13.68 5.66 0.66
N PRO A 95 14.40 6.61 1.27
CA PRO A 95 14.45 7.98 0.76
C PRO A 95 15.01 7.98 -0.65
N HIS A 96 14.19 8.36 -1.61
CA HIS A 96 14.62 8.69 -2.96
C HIS A 96 14.51 10.21 -3.11
N PRO A 97 15.65 10.94 -3.03
CA PRO A 97 15.66 12.39 -2.89
C PRO A 97 14.95 13.12 -4.03
N ALA A 98 14.31 14.23 -3.64
CA ALA A 98 13.54 15.11 -4.49
C ALA A 98 14.44 15.88 -5.47
N GLY A 99 14.51 15.38 -6.70
CA GLY A 99 15.05 16.08 -7.86
C GLY A 99 14.02 16.07 -8.99
N THR A 100 14.04 17.13 -9.81
CA THR A 100 13.13 17.32 -10.92
C THR A 100 13.27 16.21 -11.97
N ILE A 101 12.13 15.81 -12.53
CA ILE A 101 11.92 15.17 -13.84
C ILE A 101 11.77 13.63 -13.84
N TRP A 102 10.72 13.26 -14.59
CA TRP A 102 10.39 11.96 -15.14
C TRP A 102 9.58 11.01 -14.24
N ARG A 103 8.26 11.15 -14.36
CA ARG A 103 7.31 10.07 -14.07
C ARG A 103 7.75 8.87 -14.90
N LYS A 104 8.43 7.90 -14.28
CA LYS A 104 8.61 6.56 -14.85
C LYS A 104 7.25 6.15 -15.40
N THR A 105 7.15 6.06 -16.72
CA THR A 105 5.90 5.67 -17.39
C THR A 105 5.36 4.44 -16.66
N GLY A 106 4.05 4.26 -16.56
CA GLY A 106 3.50 3.13 -15.77
C GLY A 106 4.10 1.77 -16.18
N LEU A 107 4.60 1.67 -17.41
CA LEU A 107 5.43 0.57 -17.90
C LEU A 107 6.73 0.39 -17.11
N GLU A 108 7.55 1.43 -16.96
CA GLU A 108 8.84 1.34 -16.27
C GLU A 108 8.73 1.02 -14.78
N HIS A 109 7.69 1.53 -14.10
CA HIS A 109 7.44 1.14 -12.72
C HIS A 109 7.04 -0.35 -12.65
N ARG A 110 6.10 -0.79 -13.51
CA ARG A 110 5.72 -2.21 -13.57
C ARG A 110 6.90 -3.10 -13.96
N PHE A 111 7.76 -2.65 -14.86
CA PHE A 111 8.95 -3.34 -15.28
C PHE A 111 9.97 -3.43 -14.15
N HIS A 112 10.17 -2.35 -13.38
CA HIS A 112 11.01 -2.39 -12.18
C HIS A 112 10.50 -3.41 -11.15
N VAL A 113 9.20 -3.42 -10.87
CA VAL A 113 8.60 -4.42 -9.96
C VAL A 113 8.72 -5.83 -10.53
N LEU A 114 8.51 -6.00 -11.84
CA LEU A 114 8.68 -7.29 -12.53
C LEU A 114 10.12 -7.80 -12.37
N CYS A 115 11.13 -6.97 -12.61
CA CYS A 115 12.53 -7.32 -12.43
C CYS A 115 12.87 -7.59 -10.95
N LYS A 116 12.32 -6.82 -10.02
CA LYS A 116 12.53 -7.03 -8.58
C LYS A 116 11.95 -8.36 -8.11
N GLN A 117 10.77 -8.73 -8.59
CA GLN A 117 10.05 -9.92 -8.15
C GLN A 117 10.47 -11.20 -8.88
N TYR A 118 10.78 -11.10 -10.19
CA TYR A 118 11.02 -12.25 -11.07
C TYR A 118 12.39 -12.22 -11.76
N GLY A 119 13.30 -11.33 -11.34
CA GLY A 119 14.62 -11.18 -11.95
C GLY A 119 15.45 -12.48 -11.93
N ALA A 120 15.36 -13.26 -10.85
CA ALA A 120 16.04 -14.55 -10.75
C ALA A 120 15.58 -15.51 -11.87
N THR A 121 14.28 -15.61 -12.11
CA THR A 121 13.70 -16.43 -13.19
C THR A 121 14.17 -15.98 -14.58
N PHE A 122 14.31 -14.68 -14.80
CA PHE A 122 14.84 -14.19 -16.08
C PHE A 122 16.32 -14.50 -16.28
N LEU A 123 17.11 -14.51 -15.21
CA LEU A 123 18.52 -14.91 -15.25
C LEU A 123 18.67 -16.42 -15.48
N GLU A 124 17.78 -17.23 -14.89
CA GLU A 124 17.71 -18.67 -15.16
C GLU A 124 17.35 -18.94 -16.63
N LEU A 125 16.32 -18.26 -17.16
CA LEU A 125 15.97 -18.35 -18.58
C LEU A 125 17.12 -17.90 -19.49
N TYR A 126 17.87 -16.86 -19.11
CA TYR A 126 19.06 -16.45 -19.86
C TYR A 126 20.16 -17.51 -19.83
N ALA A 127 20.39 -18.15 -18.68
CA ALA A 127 21.36 -19.24 -18.55
C ALA A 127 20.98 -20.45 -19.42
N GLU A 128 19.69 -20.74 -19.57
CA GLU A 128 19.19 -21.83 -20.42
C GLU A 128 19.21 -21.48 -21.92
N LEU A 129 18.83 -20.25 -22.28
CA LEU A 129 18.62 -19.85 -23.68
C LEU A 129 19.84 -19.15 -24.32
N GLY A 130 20.80 -18.72 -23.51
CA GLY A 130 22.08 -18.14 -23.95
C GLY A 130 22.01 -16.73 -24.54
N SER A 131 20.82 -16.17 -24.76
CA SER A 131 20.65 -14.80 -25.27
C SER A 131 19.37 -14.15 -24.77
N TRP A 132 19.39 -12.82 -24.60
CA TRP A 132 18.21 -12.04 -24.19
C TRP A 132 17.15 -11.97 -25.28
N GLU A 133 17.56 -12.07 -26.55
CA GLU A 133 16.69 -12.19 -27.70
C GLU A 133 15.81 -13.45 -27.59
N CYS A 134 16.41 -14.61 -27.26
CA CYS A 134 15.66 -15.85 -27.05
C CYS A 134 14.72 -15.75 -25.84
N VAL A 135 15.17 -15.18 -24.72
CA VAL A 135 14.31 -14.93 -23.54
C VAL A 135 13.09 -14.08 -23.93
N GLY A 136 13.29 -13.02 -24.71
CA GLY A 136 12.21 -12.14 -25.18
C GLY A 136 11.22 -12.87 -26.09
N LEU A 137 11.70 -13.72 -27.00
CA LEU A 137 10.87 -14.54 -27.87
C LEU A 137 10.04 -15.56 -27.06
N THR A 138 10.65 -16.25 -26.10
CA THR A 138 9.94 -17.20 -25.23
C THR A 138 8.84 -16.52 -24.40
N ILE A 139 9.11 -15.33 -23.85
CA ILE A 139 8.09 -14.55 -23.12
C ILE A 139 6.94 -14.16 -24.07
N LYS A 140 7.25 -13.73 -25.29
CA LYS A 140 6.25 -13.36 -26.30
C LYS A 140 5.36 -14.55 -26.69
N GLU A 141 5.93 -15.74 -26.85
CA GLU A 141 5.20 -16.97 -27.14
C GLU A 141 4.26 -17.32 -25.98
N LYS A 142 4.77 -17.35 -24.74
CA LYS A 142 3.94 -17.61 -23.54
C LYS A 142 2.81 -16.61 -23.38
N LEU A 143 3.05 -15.33 -23.63
CA LEU A 143 2.00 -14.30 -23.58
C LEU A 143 0.95 -14.48 -24.68
N SER A 144 1.33 -14.99 -25.85
CA SER A 144 0.40 -15.35 -26.93
C SER A 144 -0.45 -16.56 -26.53
N ASP A 145 0.17 -17.61 -25.98
CA ASP A 145 -0.51 -18.80 -25.47
C ASP A 145 -1.56 -18.43 -24.40
N PHE A 146 -1.22 -17.55 -23.46
CA PHE A 146 -2.15 -17.08 -22.42
C PHE A 146 -3.32 -16.24 -22.98
N ARG A 147 -3.10 -15.54 -24.09
CA ARG A 147 -4.16 -14.76 -24.76
C ARG A 147 -5.09 -15.66 -25.55
N GLU A 148 -4.57 -16.72 -26.17
CA GLU A 148 -5.34 -17.68 -26.96
C GLU A 148 -6.09 -18.68 -26.08
N GLY A 149 -5.47 -19.18 -25.00
CA GLY A 149 -6.11 -20.05 -24.01
C GLY A 149 -7.21 -19.38 -23.17
N LYS A 150 -7.36 -18.04 -23.26
CA LYS A 150 -8.49 -17.29 -22.69
C LYS A 150 -9.70 -17.18 -23.63
N ARG A 151 -9.61 -17.70 -24.86
CA ARG A 151 -10.71 -17.70 -25.86
C ARG A 151 -11.48 -19.03 -25.93
N HIS A 152 -11.15 -19.99 -25.07
CA HIS A 152 -11.92 -21.22 -24.81
C HIS A 152 -12.48 -21.20 -23.40
#